data_AF-A0A1Q8VR16-F1
#
_entry.id   AF-A0A1Q8VR16-F1
#
_cell.length_a   1.000
_cell.length_b   1.000
_cell.length_c   1.000
_cell.angle_alpha   90.00
_cell.angle_beta   90.00
_cell.angle_gamma   90.00
#
_symmetry.space_group_name_H-M   'P 1'
#
loop_
_entity.id
_entity.type
_entity.pdbx_description
1 polymer ?
#
loop_
_entity_poly.entity_id
_entity_poly.type
_entity_poly.pdbx_seq_one_letter_code
_entity_poly.pdbx_strand_id
1 'polypeptide(L)'
;MAQDASQRWNRTDGVLIAPGTTPEAVADAFAERGVVVRLEWFPATTHLLSLTLMTDVEGRVAVTPPSRGGVVPGPSVSELVESLAREFTADVAVGPAAFNALPDDIELPTISHHGSASARTVVISPMSAYMVPLQATLLERPLAVASAPSLDRRIVMYSGEGTELGTFGWDEESLPALVLTSDSEDMSIRAIPTGDPEDDAVFSWGMTSRYVWGGVKEPGPALKSLVDELLADLTDASGIVDAVPGADLEAAAAAIVQP
;
A
#
# COMPACT_ATOMS: atom_id res chain seq x y z
N MET A 1 -3.13 -22.64 -24.98
CA MET A 1 -2.22 -23.36 -24.09
C MET A 1 -2.62 -22.98 -22.68
N ALA A 2 -3.08 -23.95 -21.90
CA ALA A 2 -3.52 -23.73 -20.52
C ALA A 2 -2.29 -23.41 -19.65
N GLN A 3 -2.38 -22.40 -18.80
CA GLN A 3 -1.41 -22.19 -17.72
C GLN A 3 -1.34 -23.49 -16.91
N ASP A 4 -0.12 -23.98 -16.69
CA ASP A 4 0.11 -25.15 -15.86
C ASP A 4 -0.33 -24.81 -14.43
N ALA A 5 -1.20 -25.63 -13.84
CA ALA A 5 -1.79 -25.39 -12.52
C ALA A 5 -0.76 -25.38 -11.37
N SER A 6 0.51 -25.69 -11.68
CA SER A 6 1.66 -25.62 -10.78
C SER A 6 2.29 -24.23 -10.65
N GLN A 7 1.85 -23.24 -11.43
CA GLN A 7 2.46 -21.90 -11.44
C GLN A 7 1.49 -20.85 -10.88
N ARG A 8 1.10 -21.05 -9.61
CA ARG A 8 0.34 -20.08 -8.84
C ARG A 8 1.27 -18.95 -8.41
N TRP A 9 0.97 -17.74 -8.84
CA TRP A 9 1.64 -16.53 -8.41
C TRP A 9 0.93 -15.95 -7.19
N ASN A 10 1.71 -15.50 -6.22
CA ASN A 10 1.23 -14.79 -5.04
C ASN A 10 1.72 -13.35 -5.08
N ARG A 11 0.90 -12.44 -4.57
CA ARG A 11 1.32 -11.07 -4.30
C ARG A 11 2.31 -11.07 -3.13
N THR A 12 3.44 -10.39 -3.30
CA THR A 12 4.44 -10.18 -2.25
C THR A 12 4.82 -8.72 -2.23
N ASP A 13 4.55 -8.06 -1.10
CA ASP A 13 4.85 -6.67 -0.88
C ASP A 13 6.27 -6.47 -0.32
N GLY A 14 6.77 -5.26 -0.48
CA GLY A 14 8.10 -4.87 -0.04
C GLY A 14 8.31 -3.36 -0.05
N VAL A 15 9.46 -2.94 0.44
CA VAL A 15 9.88 -1.56 0.54
C VAL A 15 11.32 -1.42 0.03
N LEU A 16 11.60 -0.30 -0.63
CA LEU A 16 12.95 0.11 -1.02
C LEU A 16 13.19 1.54 -0.57
N ILE A 17 14.24 1.72 0.22
CA ILE A 17 14.70 3.01 0.75
C ILE A 17 16.05 3.31 0.09
N ALA A 18 16.05 4.18 -0.92
CA ALA A 18 17.23 4.50 -1.72
C ALA A 18 17.45 6.03 -1.79
N PRO A 19 18.09 6.63 -0.78
CA PRO A 19 18.47 8.04 -0.82
C PRO A 19 19.35 8.32 -2.05
N GLY A 20 19.02 9.35 -2.82
CA GLY A 20 19.78 9.74 -4.01
C GLY A 20 19.43 8.96 -5.29
N THR A 21 18.45 8.06 -5.24
CA THR A 21 17.89 7.38 -6.41
C THR A 21 16.52 7.96 -6.77
N THR A 22 16.12 7.88 -8.04
CA THR A 22 14.77 8.26 -8.48
C THR A 22 13.90 7.02 -8.75
N PRO A 23 12.57 7.12 -8.62
CA PRO A 23 11.66 6.02 -8.94
C PRO A 23 11.80 5.50 -10.37
N GLU A 24 12.16 6.36 -11.32
CA GLU A 24 12.43 5.98 -12.70
C GLU A 24 13.66 5.07 -12.81
N ALA A 25 14.74 5.39 -12.10
CA ALA A 25 15.95 4.55 -12.10
C ALA A 25 15.66 3.16 -11.51
N VAL A 26 14.87 3.10 -10.43
CA VAL A 26 14.41 1.82 -9.86
C VAL A 26 13.56 1.04 -10.89
N ALA A 27 12.63 1.71 -11.55
CA ALA A 27 11.79 1.11 -12.59
C ALA A 27 12.61 0.53 -13.75
N ASP A 28 13.63 1.27 -14.20
CA ASP A 28 14.51 0.86 -15.28
C ASP A 28 15.35 -0.36 -14.85
N ALA A 29 15.87 -0.39 -13.62
CA ALA A 29 16.60 -1.55 -13.09
C ALA A 29 15.73 -2.81 -12.98
N PHE A 30 14.45 -2.69 -12.64
CA PHE A 30 13.51 -3.81 -12.68
C PHE A 30 13.22 -4.27 -14.12
N ALA A 31 13.07 -3.32 -15.05
CA ALA A 31 12.84 -3.62 -16.46
C ALA A 31 14.05 -4.35 -17.09
N GLU A 32 15.27 -3.93 -16.76
CA GLU A 32 16.52 -4.58 -17.19
C GLU A 32 16.64 -6.02 -16.68
N ARG A 33 16.16 -6.27 -15.45
CA ARG A 33 16.08 -7.61 -14.85
C ARG A 33 14.92 -8.44 -15.36
N GLY A 34 14.05 -7.84 -16.17
CA GLY A 34 12.86 -8.48 -16.69
C GLY A 34 11.76 -8.73 -15.66
N VAL A 35 11.85 -8.14 -14.46
CA VAL A 35 10.94 -8.39 -13.35
C VAL A 35 9.64 -7.60 -13.51
N VAL A 36 8.51 -8.26 -13.25
CA VAL A 36 7.20 -7.61 -13.19
C VAL A 36 6.96 -7.09 -11.77
N VAL A 37 6.73 -5.79 -11.64
CA VAL A 37 6.55 -5.11 -10.35
C VAL A 37 5.67 -3.88 -10.50
N ARG A 38 4.87 -3.58 -9.48
CA ARG A 38 4.27 -2.25 -9.28
C ARG A 38 5.13 -1.48 -8.28
N LEU A 39 5.50 -0.26 -8.65
CA LEU A 39 6.19 0.69 -7.79
C LEU A 39 5.22 1.77 -7.38
N GLU A 40 5.23 2.14 -6.10
CA GLU A 40 4.39 3.24 -5.59
C GLU A 40 5.20 4.14 -4.68
N TRP A 41 5.02 5.45 -4.81
CA TRP A 41 5.71 6.43 -3.99
C TRP A 41 4.89 7.71 -3.87
N PHE A 42 5.16 8.49 -2.82
CA PHE A 42 4.69 9.86 -2.75
C PHE A 42 5.66 10.80 -3.47
N PRO A 43 5.18 11.80 -4.22
CA PRO A 43 6.04 12.82 -4.82
C PRO A 43 6.97 13.54 -3.83
N ALA A 44 6.56 13.64 -2.55
CA ALA A 44 7.35 14.24 -1.49
C ALA A 44 8.48 13.33 -0.95
N THR A 45 8.35 12.00 -1.09
CA THR A 45 9.29 11.00 -0.54
C THR A 45 9.75 10.02 -1.62
N THR A 46 10.26 10.53 -2.74
CA THR A 46 10.68 9.70 -3.89
C THR A 46 11.82 8.70 -3.61
N HIS A 47 12.46 8.79 -2.44
CA HIS A 47 13.48 7.85 -1.97
C HIS A 47 12.89 6.64 -1.24
N LEU A 48 11.59 6.65 -0.93
CA LEU A 48 10.84 5.56 -0.30
C LEU A 48 9.83 5.02 -1.30
N LEU A 49 10.04 3.77 -1.72
CA LEU A 49 9.18 3.09 -2.68
C LEU A 49 8.53 1.87 -2.04
N SER A 50 7.22 1.76 -2.19
CA SER A 50 6.52 0.49 -2.03
C SER A 50 6.71 -0.34 -3.30
N LEU A 51 6.95 -1.64 -3.10
CA LEU A 51 7.14 -2.62 -4.15
C LEU A 51 6.06 -3.69 -4.02
N THR A 52 5.33 -3.97 -5.08
CA THR A 52 4.45 -5.13 -5.14
C THR A 52 4.88 -6.05 -6.27
N LEU A 53 5.28 -7.27 -5.92
CA LEU A 53 5.80 -8.27 -6.85
C LEU A 53 4.87 -9.49 -6.93
N MET A 54 5.06 -10.28 -7.98
CA MET A 54 4.50 -11.62 -8.08
C MET A 54 5.59 -12.66 -7.79
N THR A 55 5.33 -13.56 -6.86
CA THR A 55 6.26 -14.64 -6.48
C THR A 55 5.60 -16.01 -6.57
N ASP A 56 6.33 -17.00 -7.02
CA ASP A 56 5.86 -18.39 -6.99
C ASP A 56 6.01 -19.01 -5.58
N VAL A 57 5.57 -20.26 -5.43
CA VAL A 57 5.65 -21.01 -4.17
C VAL A 57 7.09 -21.31 -3.71
N GLU A 58 8.08 -21.17 -4.60
CA GLU A 58 9.50 -21.36 -4.29
C GLU A 58 10.19 -20.03 -3.95
N GLY A 59 9.44 -18.93 -3.90
CA GLY A 59 9.97 -17.60 -3.59
C GLY A 59 10.80 -16.99 -4.72
N ARG A 60 10.49 -17.33 -5.98
CA ARG A 60 11.08 -16.70 -7.16
C ARG A 60 10.16 -15.64 -7.73
N VAL A 61 10.75 -14.54 -8.19
CA VAL A 61 9.98 -13.44 -8.77
C VAL A 61 9.56 -13.73 -10.21
N ALA A 62 8.40 -13.23 -10.59
CA ALA A 62 7.91 -13.31 -11.96
C ALA A 62 8.73 -12.42 -12.89
N VAL A 63 9.29 -13.01 -13.94
CA VAL A 63 9.99 -12.29 -15.01
C VAL A 63 9.32 -12.53 -16.36
N THR A 64 9.38 -11.54 -17.25
CA THR A 64 8.88 -11.70 -18.62
C THR A 64 10.01 -12.12 -19.55
N PRO A 65 9.88 -13.26 -20.26
CA PRO A 65 10.85 -13.63 -21.27
C PRO A 65 10.76 -12.66 -22.47
N PRO A 66 11.85 -12.51 -23.25
CA PRO A 66 11.88 -11.58 -24.40
C PRO A 66 10.83 -11.88 -25.48
N SER A 67 10.42 -13.15 -25.60
CA SER A 67 9.30 -13.57 -26.46
C SER A 67 7.97 -13.43 -25.71
N ARG A 68 7.06 -12.62 -26.25
CA ARG A 68 5.74 -12.30 -25.67
C ARG A 68 4.98 -13.53 -25.13
N GLY A 69 4.33 -13.36 -23.97
CA GLY A 69 3.08 -14.06 -23.68
C GLY A 69 2.75 -14.35 -22.22
N GLY A 70 3.68 -14.18 -21.28
CA GLY A 70 3.42 -14.49 -19.88
C GLY A 70 4.63 -14.24 -19.01
N VAL A 71 4.58 -14.75 -17.79
CA VAL A 71 5.66 -14.71 -16.81
C VAL A 71 6.25 -16.10 -16.60
N VAL A 72 7.55 -16.14 -16.31
CA VAL A 72 8.25 -17.34 -15.88
C VAL A 72 8.98 -17.04 -14.56
N PRO A 73 9.33 -18.05 -13.76
CA PRO A 73 10.14 -17.84 -12.57
C PRO A 73 11.54 -17.35 -12.93
N GLY A 74 11.95 -16.26 -12.29
CA GLY A 74 13.28 -15.65 -12.43
C GLY A 74 14.15 -15.93 -11.19
N PRO A 75 14.96 -14.95 -10.74
CA PRO A 75 15.77 -15.10 -9.54
C PRO A 75 14.90 -15.25 -8.28
N SER A 76 15.51 -15.74 -7.21
CA SER A 76 14.88 -15.72 -5.89
C SER A 76 14.67 -14.29 -5.39
N VAL A 77 13.69 -14.09 -4.51
CA VAL A 77 13.46 -12.80 -3.85
C VAL A 77 14.72 -12.31 -3.13
N SER A 78 15.47 -13.20 -2.47
CA SER A 78 16.72 -12.86 -1.78
C SER A 78 17.81 -12.36 -2.73
N GLU A 79 18.01 -13.01 -3.87
CA GLU A 79 18.97 -12.56 -4.89
C GLU A 79 18.58 -11.19 -5.48
N LEU A 80 17.28 -10.96 -5.70
CA LEU A 80 16.78 -9.68 -6.18
C LEU A 80 17.01 -8.56 -5.16
N VAL A 81 16.63 -8.79 -3.90
CA VAL A 81 16.76 -7.83 -2.79
C VAL A 81 18.23 -7.43 -2.60
N GLU A 82 19.15 -8.40 -2.53
CA GLU A 82 20.57 -8.12 -2.40
C GLU A 82 21.12 -7.35 -3.63
N SER A 83 20.70 -7.73 -4.84
CA SER A 83 21.15 -7.07 -6.07
C SER A 83 20.72 -5.61 -6.12
N LEU A 84 19.46 -5.31 -5.79
CA LEU A 84 18.91 -3.95 -5.78
C LEU A 84 19.57 -3.10 -4.68
N ALA A 85 19.68 -3.65 -3.47
CA ALA A 85 20.28 -2.94 -2.34
C ALA A 85 21.72 -2.53 -2.67
N ARG A 86 22.53 -3.43 -3.25
CA ARG A 86 23.90 -3.11 -3.66
C ARG A 86 23.99 -2.12 -4.81
N GLU A 87 23.11 -2.22 -5.82
CA GLU A 87 23.11 -1.30 -6.97
C GLU A 87 22.80 0.13 -6.54
N PHE A 88 21.79 0.30 -5.68
CA PHE A 88 21.30 1.60 -5.27
C PHE A 88 21.89 2.11 -3.96
N THR A 89 22.75 1.32 -3.30
CA THR A 89 23.21 1.60 -1.93
C THR A 89 22.00 1.87 -1.03
N ALA A 90 21.07 0.91 -0.99
CA ALA A 90 19.73 1.06 -0.46
C ALA A 90 19.43 0.02 0.64
N ASP A 91 18.37 0.27 1.41
CA ASP A 91 17.73 -0.75 2.25
C ASP A 91 16.50 -1.29 1.54
N VAL A 92 16.46 -2.61 1.36
CA VAL A 92 15.43 -3.28 0.58
C VAL A 92 14.89 -4.46 1.37
N ALA A 93 13.57 -4.53 1.52
CA ALA A 93 12.88 -5.66 2.10
C ALA A 93 11.71 -6.09 1.21
N VAL A 94 11.60 -7.37 0.90
CA VAL A 94 10.51 -7.94 0.10
C VAL A 94 10.10 -9.27 0.72
N GLY A 95 8.85 -9.36 1.18
CA GLY A 95 8.40 -10.48 1.99
C GLY A 95 9.38 -10.78 3.14
N PRO A 96 9.86 -12.03 3.30
CA PRO A 96 10.79 -12.39 4.37
C PRO A 96 12.26 -12.02 4.12
N ALA A 97 12.62 -11.53 2.92
CA ALA A 97 14.00 -11.20 2.59
C ALA A 97 14.28 -9.71 2.81
N ALA A 98 15.40 -9.40 3.44
CA ALA A 98 15.86 -8.03 3.63
C ALA A 98 17.38 -7.94 3.43
N PHE A 99 17.84 -6.84 2.84
CA PHE A 99 19.26 -6.51 2.71
C PHE A 99 19.45 -5.00 2.81
N ASN A 100 20.25 -4.58 3.79
CA ASN A 100 20.62 -3.19 3.99
C ASN A 100 22.05 -2.94 3.46
N ALA A 101 22.16 -2.11 2.42
CA ALA A 101 23.41 -1.65 1.85
C ALA A 101 23.66 -0.15 2.09
N LEU A 102 22.85 0.52 2.92
CA LEU A 102 23.05 1.90 3.29
C LEU A 102 24.35 2.07 4.09
N PRO A 103 25.06 3.20 3.92
CA PRO A 103 26.16 3.56 4.81
C PRO A 103 25.66 3.75 6.25
N ASP A 104 26.48 3.38 7.24
CA ASP A 104 26.11 3.49 8.66
C ASP A 104 25.82 4.94 9.10
N ASP A 105 26.35 5.94 8.40
CA ASP A 105 26.26 7.37 8.72
C ASP A 105 25.25 8.13 7.84
N ILE A 106 24.45 7.44 7.04
CA ILE A 106 23.50 8.12 6.16
C ILE A 106 22.33 8.71 6.96
N GLU A 107 22.13 10.02 6.84
CA GLU A 107 20.89 10.65 7.26
C GLU A 107 19.82 10.36 6.20
N LEU A 108 18.86 9.50 6.53
CA LEU A 108 17.67 9.34 5.73
C LEU A 108 16.93 10.68 5.67
N PRO A 109 16.42 11.12 4.51
CA PRO A 109 15.61 12.31 4.43
C PRO A 109 14.50 12.21 5.44
N THR A 110 14.34 13.25 6.26
CA THR A 110 13.25 13.29 7.22
C THR A 110 11.96 13.25 6.43
N ILE A 111 11.18 12.18 6.62
CA ILE A 111 9.77 12.18 6.25
C ILE A 111 9.14 13.24 7.14
N SER A 112 9.04 14.43 6.59
CA SER A 112 8.31 15.48 7.24
C SER A 112 6.85 15.02 7.15
N HIS A 113 6.32 14.49 8.26
CA HIS A 113 4.90 14.60 8.50
C HIS A 113 4.64 16.10 8.61
N HIS A 114 4.48 16.75 7.47
CA HIS A 114 4.29 18.18 7.42
C HIS A 114 3.05 18.50 8.26
N GLY A 115 3.21 19.50 9.13
CA GLY A 115 2.24 19.84 10.17
C GLY A 115 0.81 19.78 9.65
N SER A 116 0.06 18.82 10.17
CA SER A 116 -1.37 18.53 9.99
C SER A 116 -2.28 19.69 10.49
N ALA A 117 -1.88 20.95 10.27
CA ALA A 117 -2.61 22.13 10.71
C ALA A 117 -4.05 22.16 10.17
N SER A 118 -4.32 21.39 9.11
CA SER A 118 -5.65 21.27 8.51
C SER A 118 -6.01 19.87 8.01
N ALA A 119 -5.41 18.79 8.52
CA ALA A 119 -5.92 17.46 8.18
C ALA A 119 -7.36 17.33 8.72
N ARG A 120 -8.25 16.79 7.90
CA ARG A 120 -9.63 16.46 8.24
C ARG A 120 -9.75 14.95 8.18
N THR A 121 -10.19 14.36 9.27
CA THR A 121 -10.32 12.92 9.39
C THR A 121 -11.78 12.55 9.64
N VAL A 122 -12.23 11.50 8.95
CA VAL A 122 -13.53 10.86 9.13
C VAL A 122 -13.28 9.39 9.46
N VAL A 123 -13.69 8.97 10.64
CA VAL A 123 -13.63 7.58 11.09
C VAL A 123 -15.03 6.99 11.06
N ILE A 124 -15.20 5.88 10.35
CA ILE A 124 -16.43 5.10 10.30
C ILE A 124 -16.16 3.79 11.02
N SER A 125 -16.80 3.58 12.17
CA SER A 125 -16.52 2.39 12.99
C SER A 125 -17.73 1.97 13.85
N PRO A 126 -17.78 0.72 14.35
CA PRO A 126 -18.81 0.25 15.27
C PRO A 126 -18.61 0.75 16.71
N MET A 127 -17.66 1.69 16.92
CA MET A 127 -17.39 2.32 18.20
C MET A 127 -18.69 2.64 18.95
N SER A 128 -18.66 2.65 20.29
CA SER A 128 -19.81 3.03 21.12
C SER A 128 -19.88 4.54 21.39
N ALA A 129 -21.10 5.09 21.56
CA ALA A 129 -21.28 6.54 21.75
C ALA A 129 -20.62 7.02 23.05
N TYR A 130 -20.47 6.10 24.02
CA TYR A 130 -19.80 6.34 25.29
C TYR A 130 -18.27 6.49 25.16
N MET A 131 -17.68 5.98 24.07
CA MET A 131 -16.23 6.08 23.84
C MET A 131 -15.84 7.43 23.22
N VAL A 132 -16.76 8.13 22.56
CA VAL A 132 -16.46 9.41 21.90
C VAL A 132 -15.93 10.47 22.88
N PRO A 133 -16.55 10.71 24.06
CA PRO A 133 -16.00 11.71 24.99
C PRO A 133 -14.60 11.37 25.50
N LEU A 134 -14.31 10.07 25.69
CA LEU A 134 -12.98 9.60 26.07
C LEU A 134 -11.98 9.90 24.95
N GLN A 135 -12.30 9.56 23.70
CA GLN A 135 -11.45 9.86 22.54
C GLN A 135 -11.23 11.37 22.38
N ALA A 136 -12.28 12.18 22.55
CA ALA A 136 -12.16 13.64 22.50
C ALA A 136 -11.19 14.18 23.55
N THR A 137 -11.21 13.59 24.76
CA THR A 137 -10.29 13.95 25.86
C THR A 137 -8.86 13.53 25.54
N LEU A 138 -8.65 12.31 25.05
CA LEU A 138 -7.33 11.79 24.68
C LEU A 138 -6.68 12.57 23.53
N LEU A 139 -7.50 13.03 22.58
CA LEU A 139 -7.06 13.81 21.41
C LEU A 139 -7.00 15.32 21.69
N GLU A 140 -7.40 15.74 22.89
CA GLU A 140 -7.50 17.13 23.35
C GLU A 140 -8.24 18.05 22.36
N ARG A 141 -9.29 17.53 21.71
CA ARG A 141 -10.02 18.26 20.66
C ARG A 141 -11.50 17.88 20.58
N PRO A 142 -12.36 18.78 20.08
CA PRO A 142 -13.75 18.45 19.83
C PRO A 142 -13.87 17.42 18.70
N LEU A 143 -14.77 16.46 18.88
CA LEU A 143 -15.16 15.48 17.87
C LEU A 143 -16.60 15.74 17.44
N ALA A 144 -16.85 15.85 16.14
CA ALA A 144 -18.19 15.84 15.58
C ALA A 144 -18.63 14.39 15.34
N VAL A 145 -19.89 14.09 15.62
CA VAL A 145 -20.41 12.72 15.57
C VAL A 145 -21.73 12.66 14.83
N ALA A 146 -21.84 11.70 13.90
CA ALA A 146 -23.09 11.28 13.31
C ALA A 146 -23.26 9.76 13.48
N SER A 147 -24.50 9.31 13.66
CA SER A 147 -24.82 7.88 13.67
C SER A 147 -25.31 7.45 12.29
N ALA A 148 -24.90 6.27 11.83
CA ALA A 148 -25.37 5.64 10.60
C ALA A 148 -26.02 4.29 10.96
N PRO A 149 -27.28 4.28 11.45
CA PRO A 149 -27.91 3.07 11.98
C PRO A 149 -28.11 1.96 10.95
N SER A 150 -28.29 2.32 9.67
CA SER A 150 -28.41 1.36 8.57
C SER A 150 -27.14 0.55 8.31
N LEU A 151 -25.99 1.04 8.79
CA LEU A 151 -24.69 0.38 8.67
C LEU A 151 -24.24 -0.22 10.01
N ASP A 152 -24.98 0.01 11.10
CA ASP A 152 -24.53 -0.24 12.46
C ASP A 152 -23.14 0.38 12.72
N ARG A 153 -22.99 1.66 12.33
CA ARG A 153 -21.74 2.41 12.42
C ARG A 153 -21.95 3.82 12.99
N ARG A 154 -20.86 4.38 13.50
CA ARG A 154 -20.72 5.79 13.83
C ARG A 154 -19.69 6.42 12.92
N ILE A 155 -19.97 7.67 12.55
CA ILE A 155 -19.08 8.56 11.82
C ILE A 155 -18.55 9.59 12.83
N VAL A 156 -17.26 9.53 13.12
CA VAL A 156 -16.54 10.46 13.99
C VAL A 156 -15.65 11.34 13.13
N MET A 157 -15.78 12.65 13.25
CA MET A 157 -15.08 13.62 12.41
C MET A 157 -14.28 14.58 13.27
N TYR A 158 -13.04 14.84 12.88
CA TYR A 158 -12.18 15.79 13.57
C TYR A 158 -11.16 16.42 12.63
N SER A 159 -10.53 17.50 13.09
CA SER A 159 -9.44 18.17 12.38
C SER A 159 -8.38 18.65 13.35
N GLY A 160 -7.14 18.80 12.89
CA GLY A 160 -6.04 19.43 13.62
C GLY A 160 -4.81 18.54 13.78
N GLU A 161 -3.72 19.10 14.29
CA GLU A 161 -2.42 18.45 14.41
C GLU A 161 -2.32 17.47 15.56
N GLY A 162 -1.49 16.42 15.41
CA GLY A 162 -1.09 15.55 16.52
C GLY A 162 -1.67 14.16 16.41
N THR A 163 -2.04 13.59 17.55
CA THR A 163 -2.52 12.21 17.66
C THR A 163 -3.79 11.97 16.84
N GLU A 164 -3.89 10.80 16.22
CA GLU A 164 -5.07 10.35 15.49
C GLU A 164 -5.92 9.40 16.34
N LEU A 165 -7.20 9.28 16.00
CA LEU A 165 -8.05 8.28 16.63
C LEU A 165 -7.48 6.88 16.33
N GLY A 166 -7.26 6.10 17.38
CA GLY A 166 -6.61 4.79 17.27
C GLY A 166 -5.10 4.79 17.46
N THR A 167 -4.43 5.97 17.55
CA THR A 167 -3.00 6.02 17.88
C THR A 167 -2.69 5.38 19.24
N PHE A 168 -3.63 5.43 20.19
CA PHE A 168 -3.50 4.76 21.49
C PHE A 168 -4.01 3.31 21.48
N GLY A 169 -4.15 2.72 20.30
CA GLY A 169 -4.77 1.41 20.08
C GLY A 169 -6.26 1.51 19.79
N TRP A 170 -6.75 0.51 19.05
CA TRP A 170 -8.16 0.29 18.80
C TRP A 170 -8.72 -0.69 19.82
N ASP A 171 -9.91 -0.39 20.31
CA ASP A 171 -10.70 -1.36 21.05
C ASP A 171 -11.37 -2.32 20.06
N GLU A 172 -11.45 -3.62 20.39
CA GLU A 172 -12.04 -4.64 19.49
C GLU A 172 -13.49 -4.31 19.13
N GLU A 173 -14.25 -3.73 20.07
CA GLU A 173 -15.64 -3.28 19.83
C GLU A 173 -15.73 -2.06 18.89
N SER A 174 -14.59 -1.42 18.60
CA SER A 174 -14.47 -0.30 17.67
C SER A 174 -13.93 -0.71 16.30
N LEU A 175 -13.73 -2.01 16.05
CA LEU A 175 -13.24 -2.56 14.79
C LEU A 175 -14.33 -3.41 14.09
N PRO A 176 -14.28 -3.55 12.75
CA PRO A 176 -13.36 -2.90 11.83
C PRO A 176 -13.66 -1.40 11.68
N ALA A 177 -12.63 -0.60 11.44
CA ALA A 177 -12.74 0.84 11.24
C ALA A 177 -12.27 1.25 9.84
N LEU A 178 -12.92 2.26 9.28
CA LEU A 178 -12.50 2.92 8.05
C LEU A 178 -12.14 4.37 8.36
N VAL A 179 -10.93 4.77 8.03
CA VAL A 179 -10.39 6.10 8.30
C VAL A 179 -10.13 6.80 6.97
N LEU A 180 -10.82 7.90 6.72
CA LEU A 180 -10.56 8.78 5.58
C LEU A 180 -9.86 10.02 6.10
N THR A 181 -8.71 10.34 5.53
CA THR A 181 -7.92 11.54 5.88
C THR A 181 -7.73 12.39 4.64
N SER A 182 -7.87 13.70 4.80
CA SER A 182 -7.56 14.68 3.74
C SER A 182 -6.82 15.86 4.34
N ASP A 183 -5.66 16.17 3.78
CA ASP A 183 -4.90 17.37 4.08
C ASP A 183 -4.54 18.14 2.79
N SER A 184 -3.56 19.04 2.85
CA SER A 184 -3.15 19.84 1.70
C SER A 184 -2.30 19.09 0.66
N GLU A 185 -1.74 17.94 1.03
CA GLU A 185 -0.82 17.15 0.22
C GLU A 185 -1.48 15.88 -0.31
N ASP A 186 -2.32 15.24 0.50
CA ASP A 186 -2.93 13.96 0.15
C ASP A 186 -4.38 13.82 0.63
N MET A 187 -5.08 12.91 -0.04
CA MET A 187 -6.27 12.25 0.48
C MET A 187 -5.98 10.77 0.55
N SER A 188 -6.38 10.11 1.63
CA SER A 188 -6.19 8.68 1.80
C SER A 188 -7.36 8.04 2.54
N ILE A 189 -7.47 6.73 2.36
CA ILE A 189 -8.45 5.86 3.00
C ILE A 189 -7.69 4.65 3.54
N ARG A 190 -7.93 4.33 4.81
CA ARG A 190 -7.30 3.21 5.52
C ARG A 190 -8.38 2.36 6.18
N ALA A 191 -8.40 1.09 5.87
CA ALA A 191 -9.19 0.10 6.58
C ALA A 191 -8.34 -0.57 7.65
N ILE A 192 -8.92 -0.69 8.85
CA ILE A 192 -8.29 -1.24 10.05
C ILE A 192 -9.15 -2.41 10.51
N PRO A 193 -8.82 -3.65 10.14
CA PRO A 193 -9.66 -4.80 10.43
C PRO A 193 -9.46 -5.36 11.85
N THR A 194 -8.20 -5.45 12.31
CA THR A 194 -7.80 -6.20 13.52
C THR A 194 -7.06 -5.34 14.54
N GLY A 195 -6.63 -4.14 14.16
CA GLY A 195 -5.80 -3.26 14.99
C GLY A 195 -4.30 -3.57 14.91
N ASP A 196 -3.92 -4.66 14.22
CA ASP A 196 -2.54 -4.89 13.80
C ASP A 196 -2.26 -4.07 12.53
N PRO A 197 -1.29 -3.12 12.56
CA PRO A 197 -0.97 -2.32 11.38
C PRO A 197 -0.55 -3.12 10.15
N GLU A 198 -0.08 -4.36 10.32
CA GLU A 198 0.28 -5.23 9.20
C GLU A 198 -0.95 -5.71 8.40
N ASP A 199 -2.12 -5.74 9.03
CA ASP A 199 -3.38 -6.15 8.40
C ASP A 199 -4.12 -4.99 7.73
N ASP A 200 -3.61 -3.76 7.85
CA ASP A 200 -4.30 -2.58 7.36
C ASP A 200 -4.20 -2.45 5.84
N ALA A 201 -5.33 -2.14 5.21
CA ALA A 201 -5.38 -1.81 3.79
C ALA A 201 -5.43 -0.28 3.63
N VAL A 202 -4.45 0.29 2.92
CA VAL A 202 -4.35 1.73 2.69
C VAL A 202 -4.39 2.03 1.20
N PHE A 203 -5.20 3.00 0.82
CA PHE A 203 -5.15 3.61 -0.50
C PHE A 203 -4.96 5.12 -0.36
N SER A 204 -4.06 5.69 -1.16
CA SER A 204 -3.76 7.12 -1.18
C SER A 204 -3.91 7.64 -2.60
N TRP A 205 -4.60 8.77 -2.75
CA TRP A 205 -4.81 9.42 -4.04
C TRP A 205 -3.60 10.25 -4.49
N GLY A 206 -2.71 10.61 -3.58
CA GLY A 206 -1.47 11.34 -3.83
C GLY A 206 -0.30 10.43 -4.19
N MET A 207 -0.43 9.11 -4.01
CA MET A 207 0.58 8.16 -4.48
C MET A 207 0.64 8.11 -5.99
N THR A 208 1.87 8.08 -6.50
CA THR A 208 2.14 7.79 -7.90
C THR A 208 2.45 6.31 -8.03
N SER A 209 1.70 5.62 -8.90
CA SER A 209 1.93 4.20 -9.19
C SER A 209 2.52 4.02 -10.59
N ARG A 210 3.54 3.16 -10.72
CA ARG A 210 4.18 2.80 -12.00
C ARG A 210 4.31 1.29 -12.12
N TYR A 211 3.77 0.76 -13.21
CA TYR A 211 3.85 -0.66 -13.55
C TYR A 211 5.07 -0.92 -14.45
N VAL A 212 5.93 -1.83 -14.01
CA VAL A 212 7.04 -2.37 -14.80
C VAL A 212 6.62 -3.73 -15.32
N TRP A 213 6.58 -3.86 -16.66
CA TRP A 213 6.13 -5.07 -17.34
C TRP A 213 7.27 -6.09 -17.57
N GLY A 214 8.37 -5.95 -16.84
CA GLY A 214 9.61 -6.67 -17.08
C GLY A 214 10.29 -6.29 -18.40
N GLY A 215 10.82 -7.29 -19.11
CA GLY A 215 11.67 -7.10 -20.29
C GLY A 215 10.89 -6.78 -21.58
N VAL A 216 9.58 -6.52 -21.47
CA VAL A 216 8.72 -6.21 -22.63
C VAL A 216 8.24 -4.76 -22.59
N LYS A 217 8.35 -4.06 -23.73
CA LYS A 217 7.83 -2.70 -23.87
C LYS A 217 6.30 -2.63 -23.95
N GLU A 218 5.70 -3.65 -24.56
CA GLU A 218 4.25 -3.73 -24.74
C GLU A 218 3.75 -5.09 -24.24
N PRO A 219 3.06 -5.12 -23.08
CA PRO A 219 2.50 -6.35 -22.53
C PRO A 219 1.33 -6.84 -23.38
N GLY A 220 1.30 -8.15 -23.64
CA GLY A 220 0.14 -8.82 -24.25
C GLY A 220 -1.03 -8.93 -23.27
N PRO A 221 -2.25 -9.29 -23.75
CA PRO A 221 -3.45 -9.32 -22.94
C PRO A 221 -3.35 -10.27 -21.73
N ALA A 222 -2.71 -11.43 -21.88
CA ALA A 222 -2.54 -12.39 -20.79
C ALA A 222 -1.69 -11.83 -19.63
N LEU A 223 -0.65 -11.06 -19.93
CA LEU A 223 0.19 -10.41 -18.92
C LEU A 223 -0.56 -9.26 -18.25
N LYS A 224 -1.31 -8.46 -19.02
CA LYS A 224 -2.15 -7.40 -18.47
C LYS A 224 -3.17 -7.96 -17.47
N SER A 225 -3.93 -8.98 -17.87
CA SER A 225 -4.92 -9.59 -16.98
C SER A 225 -4.30 -10.15 -15.69
N LEU A 226 -3.11 -10.74 -15.76
CA LEU A 226 -2.43 -11.25 -14.56
C LEU A 226 -1.97 -10.13 -13.62
N VAL A 227 -1.41 -9.04 -14.19
CA VAL A 227 -1.02 -7.86 -13.41
C VAL A 227 -2.25 -7.17 -12.83
N ASP A 228 -3.34 -7.07 -13.60
CA ASP A 228 -4.60 -6.50 -13.13
C ASP A 228 -5.20 -7.32 -11.97
N GLU A 229 -5.01 -8.64 -11.97
CA GLU A 229 -5.49 -9.54 -10.92
C GLU A 229 -4.67 -9.44 -9.62
N LEU A 230 -3.34 -9.33 -9.73
CA LEU A 230 -2.44 -9.50 -8.57
C LEU A 230 -1.80 -8.19 -8.08
N LEU A 231 -1.60 -7.23 -8.98
CA LEU A 231 -0.83 -6.03 -8.73
C LEU A 231 -1.65 -4.74 -8.87
N ALA A 232 -2.91 -4.78 -9.33
CA ALA A 232 -3.70 -3.57 -9.47
C ALA A 232 -4.17 -3.00 -8.14
N ASP A 233 -4.48 -1.71 -8.16
CA ASP A 233 -5.08 -0.93 -7.08
C ASP A 233 -6.41 -1.54 -6.59
N LEU A 234 -7.07 -2.33 -7.43
CA LEU A 234 -8.29 -3.08 -7.11
C LEU A 234 -8.07 -4.07 -5.95
N THR A 235 -6.85 -4.59 -5.80
CA THR A 235 -6.49 -5.52 -4.71
C THR A 235 -6.42 -4.77 -3.37
N ASP A 236 -5.93 -3.53 -3.38
CA ASP A 236 -5.88 -2.67 -2.18
C ASP A 236 -7.30 -2.19 -1.82
N ALA A 237 -8.16 -1.96 -2.81
CA ALA A 237 -9.59 -1.67 -2.62
C ALA A 237 -10.36 -2.84 -1.98
N SER A 238 -9.97 -4.09 -2.24
CA SER A 238 -10.67 -5.26 -1.68
C SER A 238 -10.55 -5.36 -0.16
N GLY A 239 -9.37 -5.09 0.41
CA GLY A 239 -9.19 -5.01 1.87
C GLY A 239 -10.00 -3.87 2.49
N ILE A 240 -10.14 -2.75 1.78
CA ILE A 240 -10.98 -1.63 2.21
C ILE A 240 -12.47 -2.01 2.23
N VAL A 241 -12.92 -2.75 1.22
CA VAL A 241 -14.30 -3.21 1.09
C VAL A 241 -14.65 -4.25 2.15
N ASP A 242 -13.73 -5.17 2.45
CA ASP A 242 -13.94 -6.21 3.45
C ASP A 242 -14.15 -5.64 4.87
N ALA A 243 -13.59 -4.46 5.16
CA ALA A 243 -13.82 -3.76 6.42
C ALA A 243 -15.24 -3.13 6.53
N VAL A 244 -16.00 -3.07 5.44
CA VAL A 244 -17.34 -2.46 5.39
C VAL A 244 -18.40 -3.53 5.08
N PRO A 245 -19.16 -4.01 6.09
CA PRO A 245 -20.15 -5.07 5.88
C PRO A 245 -21.18 -4.70 4.82
N GLY A 246 -21.33 -5.56 3.81
CA GLY A 246 -22.28 -5.38 2.72
C GLY A 246 -21.85 -4.36 1.64
N ALA A 247 -20.60 -3.90 1.66
CA ALA A 247 -20.06 -3.08 0.59
C ALA A 247 -19.91 -3.88 -0.72
N ASP A 248 -20.15 -3.18 -1.83
CA ASP A 248 -20.00 -3.72 -3.18
C ASP A 248 -18.59 -3.41 -3.69
N LEU A 249 -17.83 -4.44 -4.05
CA LEU A 249 -16.43 -4.32 -4.47
C LEU A 249 -16.28 -3.51 -5.75
N GLU A 250 -17.16 -3.72 -6.74
CA GLU A 250 -17.07 -2.99 -8.01
C GLU A 250 -17.39 -1.52 -7.82
N ALA A 251 -18.42 -1.20 -7.03
CA ALA A 251 -18.81 0.17 -6.72
C ALA A 251 -17.75 0.90 -5.89
N ALA A 252 -17.14 0.22 -4.92
CA ALA A 252 -16.08 0.79 -4.10
C ALA A 252 -14.80 1.04 -4.92
N ALA A 253 -14.40 0.08 -5.76
CA ALA A 253 -13.28 0.26 -6.67
C ALA A 253 -13.53 1.43 -7.64
N ALA A 254 -14.74 1.55 -8.20
CA ALA A 254 -15.10 2.67 -9.06
C ALA A 254 -15.03 4.02 -8.32
N ALA A 255 -15.43 4.07 -7.05
CA ALA A 255 -15.34 5.26 -6.22
C ALA A 255 -13.90 5.61 -5.84
N ILE A 256 -13.05 4.61 -5.56
CA ILE A 256 -11.63 4.83 -5.26
C ILE A 256 -10.89 5.41 -6.47
N VAL A 257 -11.21 4.96 -7.68
CA VAL A 257 -10.58 5.47 -8.93
C VAL A 257 -11.13 6.84 -9.35
N GLN A 258 -12.23 7.31 -8.76
CA GLN A 258 -12.86 8.62 -9.02
C GLN A 258 -13.03 9.43 -7.73
N PRO A 259 -11.98 10.15 -7.26
CA PRO A 259 -12.08 11.01 -6.07
C PRO A 259 -13.16 12.10 -6.19
#